data_AF-A0AAD9G945-F1
#
_entry.id   AF-A0AAD9G945-F1
#
_cell.length_a   1.000
_cell.length_b   1.000
_cell.length_c   1.000
_cell.angle_alpha   90.00
_cell.angle_beta   90.00
_cell.angle_gamma   90.00
#
_symmetry.space_group_name_H-M   'P 1'
#
loop_
_entity.id
_entity.type
_entity.pdbx_description
1 polymer ?
#
loop_
_entity_poly.entity_id
_entity_poly.type
_entity_poly.pdbx_seq_one_letter_code
_entity_poly.pdbx_strand_id
1 'polypeptide(L)'
;MNSHGILNRGEACPLRPPRVPTPLPPTYTRLSTSDEPTNADARRIRQAAGVLLLIFCLGTAIGLVHVIGISQQVLARLEAQQVQEPRLLHQPHTQNRDVVGGAWQHVSESDKANVLIAFSDGTHLTKLAAAVEVGVRNVLGNDTTSLRVRTLDNASFADDVMWADAVILGTHVVNANVEPKISKFLSGWSFTEDLSQKVGAVFVTSGGISAGEELTMVNLLHSLMIFRMIIVGGERWTSAFGASAIVGEGPFEPAERTQPGRDFPRVCYPTDPDSIHDMFRDKAIGLGERVATIATQLRRAWADLARQN
;
A
#
# COMPACT_ATOMS: atom_id res chain seq x y z
N MET A 1 -8.38 40.27 -33.70
CA MET A 1 -7.18 40.39 -32.85
C MET A 1 -6.68 39.00 -32.48
N ASN A 2 -5.85 38.25 -33.21
CA ASN A 2 -5.42 38.10 -34.63
C ASN A 2 -4.90 36.64 -34.68
N SER A 3 -5.50 35.66 -35.35
CA SER A 3 -5.33 35.22 -36.76
C SER A 3 -3.87 35.05 -37.24
N HIS A 4 -3.48 33.78 -37.46
CA HIS A 4 -2.31 33.24 -38.21
C HIS A 4 -1.06 32.81 -37.41
N GLY A 5 -1.12 31.60 -36.85
CA GLY A 5 0.08 30.80 -36.53
C GLY A 5 0.59 30.08 -37.78
N ILE A 6 1.61 30.65 -38.43
CA ILE A 6 2.41 29.98 -39.45
C ILE A 6 3.80 29.72 -38.84
N LEU A 7 4.13 28.45 -38.66
CA LEU A 7 5.48 27.98 -38.34
C LEU A 7 6.33 28.11 -39.61
N ASN A 8 7.28 29.05 -39.61
CA ASN A 8 8.22 29.22 -40.70
C ASN A 8 9.25 28.08 -40.63
N ARG A 9 9.24 27.22 -41.66
CA ARG A 9 10.19 26.13 -41.87
C ARG A 9 11.48 26.74 -42.42
N GLY A 10 12.43 27.04 -41.55
CA GLY A 10 13.75 27.55 -41.89
C GLY A 10 14.86 26.66 -41.35
N GLU A 11 15.41 25.85 -42.24
CA GLU A 11 16.86 25.58 -42.36
C GLU A 11 17.66 25.16 -41.12
N ALA A 12 18.00 23.86 -41.06
CA ALA A 12 19.34 23.42 -40.64
C ALA A 12 19.59 21.94 -41.00
N CYS A 13 20.27 21.72 -42.11
CA CYS A 13 21.01 20.51 -42.42
C CYS A 13 22.18 20.93 -43.34
N PRO A 14 23.37 20.30 -43.34
CA PRO A 14 24.13 19.63 -42.28
C PRO A 14 25.57 20.19 -42.19
N LEU A 15 26.32 19.88 -41.12
CA LEU A 15 27.80 19.87 -41.21
C LEU A 15 28.34 18.49 -40.84
N ARG A 16 28.74 17.78 -41.90
CA ARG A 16 29.54 16.56 -41.88
C ARG A 16 30.92 16.89 -41.31
N PRO A 17 31.46 16.11 -40.35
CA PRO A 17 32.81 16.36 -39.86
C PRO A 17 33.84 16.16 -40.99
N PRO A 18 34.93 16.97 -41.01
CA PRO A 18 35.92 16.93 -42.08
C PRO A 18 36.64 15.58 -42.14
N ARG A 19 36.88 15.10 -43.37
CA ARG A 19 37.68 13.91 -43.65
C ARG A 19 39.11 14.13 -43.15
N VAL A 20 39.55 13.29 -42.22
CA VAL A 20 40.95 13.19 -41.81
C VAL A 20 41.77 12.63 -42.98
N PRO A 21 42.85 13.29 -43.42
CA PRO A 21 43.73 12.74 -44.44
C PRO A 21 44.39 11.46 -43.94
N THR A 22 44.24 10.36 -44.67
CA THR A 22 45.05 9.14 -44.51
C THR A 22 46.53 9.47 -44.79
N PRO A 23 47.47 9.13 -43.88
CA PRO A 23 48.89 9.27 -44.18
C PRO A 23 49.29 8.29 -45.28
N LEU A 24 50.09 8.77 -46.23
CA LEU A 24 50.78 7.95 -47.23
C LEU A 24 51.71 6.93 -46.54
N PRO A 25 51.87 5.72 -47.10
CA PRO A 25 52.81 4.75 -46.54
C PRO A 25 54.23 5.32 -46.62
N PRO A 26 55.09 5.11 -45.60
CA PRO A 26 56.46 5.56 -45.65
C PRO A 26 57.25 4.76 -46.71
N THR A 27 57.84 5.48 -47.66
CA THR A 27 58.89 4.96 -48.55
C THR A 27 60.15 4.79 -47.72
N TYR A 28 60.54 3.55 -47.44
CA TYR A 28 61.82 3.27 -46.78
C TYR A 28 62.95 3.21 -47.80
N THR A 29 63.83 4.21 -47.74
CA THR A 29 65.16 4.17 -48.34
C THR A 29 65.98 3.06 -47.69
N ARG A 30 66.50 2.15 -48.52
CA ARG A 30 67.39 1.06 -48.10
C ARG A 30 68.72 1.66 -47.64
N LEU A 31 68.93 1.77 -46.33
CA LEU A 31 70.27 1.95 -45.77
C LEU A 31 70.82 0.59 -45.33
N SER A 32 71.93 0.24 -45.96
CA SER A 32 72.75 -0.93 -45.69
C SER A 32 73.43 -0.83 -44.31
N THR A 33 73.30 -1.93 -43.56
CA THR A 33 74.32 -2.55 -42.70
C THR A 33 75.06 -1.67 -41.68
N SER A 34 74.78 -1.87 -40.40
CA SER A 34 75.82 -2.13 -39.39
C SER A 34 75.22 -2.79 -38.14
N ASP A 35 75.86 -3.88 -37.76
CA ASP A 35 75.87 -4.59 -36.47
C ASP A 35 74.63 -5.43 -36.06
N GLU A 36 74.75 -6.75 -36.30
CA GLU A 36 73.93 -7.80 -35.69
C GLU A 36 74.03 -7.76 -34.15
N PRO A 37 72.91 -7.68 -33.40
CA PRO A 37 72.92 -8.06 -32.00
C PRO A 37 72.97 -9.59 -31.93
N THR A 38 74.08 -10.09 -31.39
CA THR A 38 74.32 -11.49 -31.04
C THR A 38 73.03 -12.19 -30.58
N ASN A 39 72.74 -13.38 -31.13
CA ASN A 39 71.57 -14.25 -30.92
C ASN A 39 71.10 -14.43 -29.44
N ALA A 40 71.92 -14.03 -28.47
CA ALA A 40 71.58 -13.92 -27.06
C ALA A 40 70.54 -12.82 -26.74
N ASP A 41 70.56 -11.67 -27.41
CA ASP A 41 69.72 -10.50 -27.04
C ASP A 41 68.27 -10.67 -27.50
N ALA A 42 68.04 -11.22 -28.69
CA ALA A 42 66.69 -11.54 -29.17
C ALA A 42 65.99 -12.59 -28.28
N ARG A 43 66.75 -13.56 -27.75
CA ARG A 43 66.22 -14.58 -26.83
C ARG A 43 65.87 -13.99 -25.47
N ARG A 44 66.71 -13.07 -24.96
CA ARG A 44 66.45 -12.32 -23.72
C ARG A 44 65.21 -11.43 -23.82
N ILE A 45 65.01 -10.74 -24.95
CA ILE A 45 63.83 -9.89 -25.19
C ILE A 45 62.55 -10.73 -25.26
N ARG A 46 62.56 -11.89 -25.94
CA ARG A 46 61.38 -12.78 -25.98
C ARG A 46 61.06 -13.38 -24.61
N GLN A 47 62.08 -13.74 -23.84
CA GLN A 47 61.90 -14.21 -22.46
C GLN A 47 61.34 -13.09 -21.57
N ALA A 48 61.88 -11.88 -21.68
CA ALA A 48 61.37 -10.72 -20.94
C ALA A 48 59.91 -10.38 -21.31
N ALA A 49 59.55 -10.42 -22.60
CA ALA A 49 58.17 -10.22 -23.05
C ALA A 49 57.23 -11.32 -22.56
N GLY A 50 57.67 -12.58 -22.56
CA GLY A 50 56.90 -13.71 -22.01
C GLY A 50 56.68 -13.59 -20.50
N VAL A 51 57.70 -13.19 -19.75
CA VAL A 51 57.58 -12.94 -18.30
C VAL A 51 56.63 -11.76 -18.04
N LEU A 52 56.71 -10.69 -18.82
CA LEU A 52 55.84 -9.52 -18.65
C LEU A 52 54.37 -9.84 -18.96
N LEU A 53 54.11 -10.67 -19.99
CA LEU A 53 52.78 -11.18 -20.31
C LEU A 53 52.24 -12.06 -19.17
N LEU A 54 53.07 -12.95 -18.62
CA LEU A 54 52.68 -13.79 -17.48
C LEU A 54 52.34 -12.95 -16.25
N ILE A 55 53.12 -11.92 -15.94
CA ILE A 55 52.85 -10.98 -14.84
C ILE A 55 51.51 -10.25 -15.08
N PHE A 56 51.26 -9.81 -16.31
CA PHE A 56 50.00 -9.15 -16.66
C PHE A 56 48.79 -10.10 -16.50
N CYS A 57 48.89 -11.34 -16.99
CA CYS A 57 47.86 -12.36 -16.84
C CYS A 57 47.63 -12.75 -15.37
N LEU A 58 48.69 -12.81 -14.56
CA LEU A 58 48.56 -13.07 -13.12
C LEU A 58 47.86 -11.91 -12.41
N GLY A 59 48.20 -10.67 -12.77
CA GLY A 59 47.57 -9.46 -12.24
C GLY A 59 46.09 -9.37 -12.57
N THR A 60 45.69 -9.68 -13.81
CA THR A 60 44.27 -9.69 -14.18
C THR A 60 43.50 -10.81 -13.47
N ALA A 61 44.08 -12.00 -13.33
CA ALA A 61 43.46 -13.10 -12.59
C ALA A 61 43.24 -12.74 -11.11
N ILE A 62 44.24 -12.15 -10.45
CA ILE A 62 44.13 -11.67 -9.07
C ILE A 62 43.05 -10.58 -8.95
N GLY A 63 43.03 -9.63 -9.89
CA GLY A 63 42.00 -8.58 -9.94
C GLY A 63 40.59 -9.15 -10.08
N LEU A 64 40.40 -10.16 -10.94
CA LEU A 64 39.10 -10.79 -11.18
C LEU A 64 38.60 -11.54 -9.94
N VAL A 65 39.48 -12.24 -9.23
CA VAL A 65 39.16 -12.89 -7.94
C VAL A 65 38.77 -11.84 -6.89
N HIS A 66 39.47 -10.71 -6.84
CA HIS A 66 39.14 -9.61 -5.92
C HIS A 66 37.76 -9.00 -6.22
N VAL A 67 37.45 -8.78 -7.50
CA VAL A 67 36.14 -8.25 -7.92
C VAL A 67 35.02 -9.24 -7.60
N ILE A 68 35.22 -10.53 -7.84
CA ILE A 68 34.25 -11.57 -7.47
C ILE A 68 34.06 -11.59 -5.95
N GLY A 69 35.14 -11.54 -5.17
CA GLY A 69 35.08 -11.50 -3.71
C GLY A 69 34.32 -10.30 -3.17
N ILE A 70 34.60 -9.09 -3.68
CA ILE A 70 33.87 -7.88 -3.32
C ILE A 70 32.40 -7.99 -3.74
N SER A 71 32.12 -8.50 -4.95
CA SER A 71 30.76 -8.69 -5.43
C SER A 71 29.96 -9.64 -4.55
N GLN A 72 30.55 -10.76 -4.14
CA GLN A 72 29.91 -11.70 -3.21
C GLN A 72 29.74 -11.10 -1.82
N GLN A 73 30.69 -10.31 -1.34
CA GLN A 73 30.59 -9.63 -0.05
C GLN A 73 29.48 -8.57 -0.07
N VAL A 74 29.32 -7.85 -1.19
CA VAL A 74 28.19 -6.93 -1.39
C VAL A 74 26.88 -7.70 -1.48
N LEU A 75 26.84 -8.82 -2.19
CA LEU A 75 25.65 -9.67 -2.29
C LEU A 75 25.23 -10.20 -0.91
N ALA A 76 26.18 -10.70 -0.10
CA ALA A 76 25.92 -11.16 1.27
C ALA A 76 25.48 -10.02 2.20
N ARG A 77 25.99 -8.79 2.01
CA ARG A 77 25.52 -7.60 2.75
C ARG A 77 24.11 -7.20 2.34
N LEU A 78 23.79 -7.28 1.05
CA LEU A 78 22.45 -7.01 0.54
C LEU A 78 21.46 -8.07 1.03
N GLU A 79 21.80 -9.36 0.98
CA GLU A 79 20.98 -10.44 1.54
C GLU A 79 20.78 -10.29 3.05
N ALA A 80 21.84 -9.96 3.81
CA ALA A 80 21.73 -9.69 5.24
C ALA A 80 20.88 -8.45 5.55
N GLN A 81 20.87 -7.44 4.68
CA GLN A 81 19.97 -6.29 4.78
C GLN A 81 18.54 -6.62 4.32
N GLN A 82 18.36 -7.56 3.39
CA GLN A 82 17.06 -7.93 2.82
C GLN A 82 16.26 -8.86 3.74
N VAL A 83 16.91 -9.52 4.72
CA VAL A 83 16.23 -10.21 5.85
C VAL A 83 15.65 -9.20 6.85
N GLN A 84 16.13 -7.96 6.84
CA GLN A 84 15.41 -6.87 7.46
C GLN A 84 14.38 -6.39 6.43
N GLU A 85 13.14 -6.88 6.53
CA GLU A 85 12.00 -6.28 5.82
C GLU A 85 12.17 -4.76 5.81
N PRO A 86 12.02 -4.08 4.66
CA PRO A 86 12.07 -2.64 4.65
C PRO A 86 11.01 -2.14 5.64
N ARG A 87 11.47 -1.60 6.78
CA ARG A 87 10.68 -0.78 7.71
C ARG A 87 10.28 0.52 7.01
N LEU A 88 9.61 0.43 5.87
CA LEU A 88 8.81 1.50 5.33
C LEU A 88 7.49 1.43 6.10
N LEU A 89 7.38 2.30 7.11
CA LEU A 89 6.14 2.58 7.87
C LEU A 89 5.51 1.49 8.74
N HIS A 90 6.21 0.38 9.02
CA HIS A 90 5.84 -0.50 10.14
C HIS A 90 6.46 -0.02 11.46
N GLN A 91 6.22 1.24 11.82
CA GLN A 91 6.15 1.55 13.24
C GLN A 91 4.72 1.19 13.63
N PRO A 92 4.47 0.11 14.41
CA PRO A 92 3.15 -0.05 15.00
C PRO A 92 2.89 1.27 15.74
N HIS A 93 1.94 2.06 15.23
CA HIS A 93 1.54 3.29 15.91
C HIS A 93 0.85 2.83 17.19
N THR A 94 1.62 2.67 18.26
CA THR A 94 1.15 2.37 19.61
C THR A 94 0.43 3.55 20.25
N GLN A 95 -0.06 4.51 19.46
CA GLN A 95 -0.69 5.73 19.97
C GLN A 95 -1.91 5.45 20.86
N ASN A 96 -2.42 4.21 20.93
CA ASN A 96 -3.41 3.86 21.94
C ASN A 96 -3.40 2.41 22.46
N ARG A 97 -2.46 1.54 22.03
CA ARG A 97 -2.51 0.13 22.45
C ARG A 97 -2.39 -0.04 23.98
N ASP A 98 -1.60 0.83 24.61
CA ASP A 98 -1.40 0.81 26.08
C ASP A 98 -2.45 1.64 26.86
N VAL A 99 -3.12 2.60 26.21
CA VAL A 99 -4.23 3.36 26.83
C VAL A 99 -5.53 2.54 26.81
N VAL A 100 -5.66 1.64 25.83
CA VAL A 100 -6.81 0.74 25.65
C VAL A 100 -6.59 -0.64 26.33
N GLY A 101 -5.34 -1.01 26.62
CA GLY A 101 -4.95 -2.33 27.14
C GLY A 101 -4.99 -2.49 28.67
N GLY A 102 -5.16 -1.40 29.43
CA GLY A 102 -5.14 -1.44 30.89
C GLY A 102 -6.42 -2.02 31.48
N ALA A 103 -6.35 -3.25 31.99
CA ALA A 103 -7.39 -3.96 32.74
C ALA A 103 -8.45 -4.74 31.92
N TRP A 104 -8.01 -5.70 31.11
CA TRP A 104 -8.85 -6.79 30.65
C TRP A 104 -8.95 -7.89 31.72
N GLN A 105 -9.70 -7.61 32.80
CA GLN A 105 -10.26 -8.66 33.63
C GLN A 105 -11.49 -9.25 32.94
N HIS A 106 -11.67 -10.57 33.05
CA HIS A 106 -12.75 -11.37 32.47
C HIS A 106 -14.04 -10.57 32.27
N VAL A 107 -14.33 -10.22 31.01
CA VAL A 107 -15.54 -9.48 30.64
C VAL A 107 -16.69 -10.47 30.60
N SER A 108 -17.73 -10.23 31.41
CA SER A 108 -18.97 -11.00 31.29
C SER A 108 -19.65 -10.70 29.95
N GLU A 109 -20.34 -11.68 29.34
CA GLU A 109 -21.02 -11.47 28.05
C GLU A 109 -22.05 -10.32 28.13
N SER A 110 -22.61 -10.03 29.30
CA SER A 110 -23.55 -8.91 29.50
C SER A 110 -22.91 -7.52 29.39
N ASP A 111 -21.58 -7.41 29.56
CA ASP A 111 -20.83 -6.15 29.50
C ASP A 111 -20.26 -5.86 28.11
N LYS A 112 -20.42 -6.76 27.14
CA LYS A 112 -19.99 -6.57 25.75
C LYS A 112 -21.01 -5.72 24.99
N ALA A 113 -20.50 -4.79 24.19
CA ALA A 113 -21.35 -4.02 23.29
C ALA A 113 -21.81 -4.84 22.09
N ASN A 114 -23.06 -4.65 21.69
CA ASN A 114 -23.61 -5.18 20.46
C ASN A 114 -23.09 -4.36 19.28
N VAL A 115 -22.43 -5.00 18.32
CA VAL A 115 -21.87 -4.35 17.14
C VAL A 115 -22.56 -4.88 15.89
N LEU A 116 -23.06 -3.96 15.06
CA LEU A 116 -23.58 -4.24 13.73
C LEU A 116 -22.59 -3.77 12.67
N ILE A 117 -22.20 -4.68 11.78
CA ILE A 117 -21.54 -4.35 10.52
C ILE A 117 -22.59 -4.52 9.42
N ALA A 118 -23.02 -3.41 8.82
CA ALA A 118 -23.98 -3.40 7.73
C ALA A 118 -23.35 -2.77 6.49
N PHE A 119 -23.30 -3.51 5.39
CA PHE A 119 -22.68 -3.04 4.15
C PHE A 119 -23.50 -3.45 2.94
N SER A 120 -23.28 -2.82 1.79
CA SER A 120 -24.03 -3.15 0.56
C SER A 120 -23.72 -4.57 0.05
N ASP A 121 -23.10 -4.70 -1.12
CA ASP A 121 -22.71 -5.99 -1.69
C ASP A 121 -21.32 -5.86 -2.33
N GLY A 122 -20.92 -6.80 -3.20
CA GLY A 122 -19.65 -6.72 -3.93
C GLY A 122 -18.45 -7.43 -3.27
N THR A 123 -17.58 -7.99 -4.11
CA THR A 123 -16.51 -8.90 -3.68
C THR A 123 -15.49 -8.24 -2.77
N HIS A 124 -14.95 -7.10 -3.19
CA HIS A 124 -13.98 -6.36 -2.37
C HIS A 124 -14.60 -5.80 -1.09
N LEU A 125 -15.80 -5.23 -1.16
CA LEU A 125 -16.43 -4.67 0.03
C LEU A 125 -16.74 -5.76 1.07
N THR A 126 -17.13 -6.96 0.62
CA THR A 126 -17.31 -8.12 1.49
C THR A 126 -16.00 -8.53 2.18
N LYS A 127 -14.89 -8.56 1.46
CA LYS A 127 -13.57 -8.86 2.05
C LYS A 127 -13.11 -7.77 3.03
N LEU A 128 -13.42 -6.51 2.75
CA LEU A 128 -13.12 -5.40 3.66
C LEU A 128 -14.00 -5.48 4.93
N ALA A 129 -15.28 -5.79 4.78
CA ALA A 129 -16.21 -6.02 5.89
C ALA A 129 -15.74 -7.19 6.78
N ALA A 130 -15.24 -8.27 6.18
CA ALA A 130 -14.65 -9.38 6.92
C ALA A 130 -13.40 -8.97 7.70
N ALA A 131 -12.59 -8.04 7.18
CA ALA A 131 -11.45 -7.48 7.92
C ALA A 131 -11.91 -6.63 9.11
N VAL A 132 -12.97 -5.82 8.96
CA VAL A 132 -13.61 -5.12 10.08
C VAL A 132 -14.14 -6.11 11.11
N GLU A 133 -14.81 -7.18 10.67
CA GLU A 133 -15.33 -8.24 11.53
C GLU A 133 -14.23 -8.88 12.38
N VAL A 134 -13.09 -9.20 11.79
CA VAL A 134 -11.90 -9.70 12.51
C VAL A 134 -11.51 -8.73 13.63
N GLY A 135 -11.44 -7.43 13.33
CA GLY A 135 -11.13 -6.41 14.34
C GLY A 135 -12.14 -6.37 15.49
N VAL A 136 -13.43 -6.47 15.20
CA VAL A 136 -14.46 -6.53 16.24
C VAL A 136 -14.32 -7.80 17.08
N ARG A 137 -14.07 -8.95 16.46
CA ARG A 137 -13.88 -10.24 17.15
C ARG A 137 -12.62 -10.26 18.00
N ASN A 138 -11.56 -9.54 17.63
CA ASN A 138 -10.36 -9.42 18.48
C ASN A 138 -10.68 -8.80 19.86
N VAL A 139 -11.73 -7.98 19.95
CA VAL A 139 -12.17 -7.34 21.20
C VAL A 139 -13.29 -8.14 21.87
N LEU A 140 -14.29 -8.60 21.12
CA LEU A 140 -15.47 -9.27 21.67
C LEU A 140 -15.30 -10.79 21.85
N GLY A 141 -14.30 -11.39 21.23
CA GLY A 141 -14.08 -12.84 21.18
C GLY A 141 -14.73 -13.51 19.97
N ASN A 142 -14.15 -14.64 19.53
CA ASN A 142 -14.57 -15.32 18.31
C ASN A 142 -15.97 -15.93 18.37
N ASP A 143 -16.40 -16.43 19.52
CA ASP A 143 -17.71 -17.08 19.69
C ASP A 143 -18.80 -16.13 20.23
N THR A 144 -18.60 -14.81 20.11
CA THR A 144 -19.55 -13.82 20.64
C THR A 144 -20.87 -13.80 19.89
N THR A 145 -21.96 -13.60 20.63
CA THR A 145 -23.29 -13.30 20.08
C THR A 145 -23.54 -11.81 19.89
N SER A 146 -22.62 -10.96 20.37
CA SER A 146 -22.73 -9.49 20.33
C SER A 146 -22.23 -8.89 19.01
N LEU A 147 -22.13 -9.69 17.95
CA LEU A 147 -21.75 -9.24 16.61
C LEU A 147 -22.75 -9.73 15.57
N ARG A 148 -23.29 -8.80 14.78
CA ARG A 148 -24.05 -9.10 13.57
C ARG A 148 -23.36 -8.51 12.35
N VAL A 149 -23.22 -9.33 11.31
CA VAL A 149 -22.76 -8.92 10.00
C VAL A 149 -23.92 -9.11 9.02
N ARG A 150 -24.29 -8.05 8.30
CA ARG A 150 -25.45 -8.01 7.41
C ARG A 150 -25.11 -7.32 6.10
N THR A 151 -25.57 -7.90 4.99
CA THR A 151 -25.77 -7.14 3.76
C THR A 151 -27.00 -6.26 3.90
N LEU A 152 -27.07 -5.13 3.19
CA LEU A 152 -28.21 -4.20 3.30
C LEU A 152 -29.55 -4.82 2.90
N ASP A 153 -29.58 -5.89 2.09
CA ASP A 153 -30.81 -6.60 1.76
C ASP A 153 -31.41 -7.36 2.95
N ASN A 154 -30.57 -7.67 3.95
CA ASN A 154 -30.93 -8.44 5.13
C ASN A 154 -30.80 -7.63 6.44
N ALA A 155 -30.51 -6.33 6.35
CA ALA A 155 -30.40 -5.45 7.49
C ALA A 155 -31.70 -4.64 7.65
N SER A 156 -32.19 -4.49 8.87
CA SER A 156 -33.34 -3.63 9.17
C SER A 156 -33.03 -2.61 10.26
N PHE A 157 -33.71 -1.44 10.19
CA PHE A 157 -33.58 -0.44 11.24
C PHE A 157 -34.10 -0.97 12.58
N ALA A 158 -35.30 -1.55 12.59
CA ALA A 158 -35.97 -2.00 13.80
C ALA A 158 -35.25 -3.16 14.51
N ASP A 159 -34.68 -4.11 13.77
CA ASP A 159 -34.11 -5.33 14.36
C ASP A 159 -32.61 -5.27 14.58
N ASP A 160 -31.86 -4.62 13.67
CA ASP A 160 -30.40 -4.62 13.71
C ASP A 160 -29.84 -3.30 14.25
N VAL A 161 -30.30 -2.16 13.73
CA VAL A 161 -29.78 -0.84 14.16
C VAL A 161 -30.18 -0.53 15.60
N MET A 162 -31.43 -0.80 15.98
CA MET A 162 -31.88 -0.60 17.35
C MET A 162 -31.22 -1.56 18.34
N TRP A 163 -30.93 -2.79 17.93
CA TRP A 163 -30.24 -3.79 18.74
C TRP A 163 -28.77 -3.42 19.06
N ALA A 164 -28.11 -2.73 18.14
CA ALA A 164 -26.68 -2.46 18.21
C ALA A 164 -26.33 -1.24 19.09
N ASP A 165 -25.26 -1.32 19.87
CA ASP A 165 -24.63 -0.16 20.52
C ASP A 165 -23.66 0.55 19.57
N ALA A 166 -23.16 -0.16 18.55
CA ALA A 166 -22.32 0.39 17.50
C ALA A 166 -22.76 -0.07 16.11
N VAL A 167 -22.79 0.85 15.16
CA VAL A 167 -23.12 0.57 13.75
C VAL A 167 -21.95 1.00 12.87
N ILE A 168 -21.42 0.04 12.13
CA ILE A 168 -20.37 0.24 11.13
C ILE A 168 -20.99 0.07 9.74
N LEU A 169 -21.03 1.15 8.96
CA LEU A 169 -21.64 1.15 7.62
C LEU A 169 -20.59 1.02 6.50
N GLY A 170 -20.82 0.09 5.58
CA GLY A 170 -19.95 -0.16 4.42
C GLY A 170 -20.61 0.15 3.09
N THR A 171 -19.91 0.81 2.16
CA THR A 171 -20.43 1.02 0.79
C THR A 171 -19.31 1.14 -0.27
N HIS A 172 -19.68 0.98 -1.54
CA HIS A 172 -18.83 1.36 -2.65
C HIS A 172 -18.89 2.86 -2.92
N VAL A 173 -17.79 3.44 -3.39
CA VAL A 173 -17.78 4.79 -3.96
C VAL A 173 -18.42 4.77 -5.34
N VAL A 174 -19.45 5.60 -5.55
CA VAL A 174 -20.11 5.81 -6.83
C VAL A 174 -19.95 7.27 -7.25
N ASN A 175 -18.99 7.56 -8.13
CA ASN A 175 -18.68 8.93 -8.59
C ASN A 175 -18.54 9.93 -7.42
N ALA A 176 -17.70 9.59 -6.43
CA ALA A 176 -17.50 10.34 -5.19
C ALA A 176 -18.75 10.50 -4.30
N ASN A 177 -19.80 9.71 -4.55
CA ASN A 177 -21.01 9.65 -3.75
C ASN A 177 -21.19 8.26 -3.12
N VAL A 178 -22.10 8.22 -2.15
CA VAL A 178 -22.60 6.98 -1.57
C VAL A 178 -23.43 6.19 -2.57
N GLU A 179 -23.35 4.86 -2.52
CA GLU A 179 -24.17 3.99 -3.34
C GLU A 179 -25.68 4.19 -3.04
N PRO A 180 -26.58 4.16 -4.04
CA PRO A 180 -28.00 4.34 -3.79
C PRO A 180 -28.61 3.38 -2.75
N LYS A 181 -28.05 2.16 -2.61
CA LYS A 181 -28.49 1.16 -1.64
C LYS A 181 -28.32 1.62 -0.19
N ILE A 182 -27.20 2.26 0.15
CA ILE A 182 -26.97 2.78 1.51
C ILE A 182 -27.86 4.00 1.78
N SER A 183 -28.05 4.88 0.80
CA SER A 183 -28.98 6.01 0.91
C SER A 183 -30.41 5.54 1.18
N LYS A 184 -30.86 4.49 0.47
CA LYS A 184 -32.17 3.88 0.70
C LYS A 184 -32.29 3.28 2.10
N PHE A 185 -31.28 2.55 2.56
CA PHE A 185 -31.27 1.99 3.91
C PHE A 185 -31.37 3.08 4.99
N LEU A 186 -30.55 4.14 4.89
CA LEU A 186 -30.55 5.27 5.82
C LEU A 186 -31.87 6.05 5.79
N SER A 187 -32.50 6.19 4.62
CA SER A 187 -33.81 6.86 4.51
C SER A 187 -34.94 6.16 5.27
N GLY A 188 -34.76 4.88 5.61
CA GLY A 188 -35.70 4.10 6.42
C GLY A 188 -35.48 4.22 7.93
N TRP A 189 -34.45 4.93 8.38
CA TRP A 189 -34.18 5.10 9.81
C TRP A 189 -35.14 6.12 10.42
N SER A 190 -35.70 5.81 11.60
CA SER A 190 -36.65 6.71 12.25
C SER A 190 -35.93 7.86 12.95
N PHE A 191 -36.42 9.09 12.74
CA PHE A 191 -36.00 10.27 13.49
C PHE A 191 -36.64 10.38 14.89
N THR A 192 -37.62 9.53 15.21
CA THR A 192 -38.27 9.53 16.54
C THR A 192 -37.49 8.73 17.58
N GLU A 193 -36.59 7.84 17.13
CA GLU A 193 -35.78 7.00 18.01
C GLU A 193 -34.51 7.71 18.46
N ASP A 194 -34.04 7.39 19.66
CA ASP A 194 -32.79 7.94 20.19
C ASP A 194 -31.59 7.05 19.82
N LEU A 195 -30.78 7.52 18.86
CA LEU A 195 -29.53 6.87 18.49
C LEU A 195 -28.29 7.58 19.06
N SER A 196 -28.46 8.57 19.95
CA SER A 196 -27.35 9.43 20.40
C SER A 196 -26.30 8.75 21.26
N GLN A 197 -26.66 7.61 21.84
CA GLN A 197 -25.76 6.75 22.59
C GLN A 197 -25.11 5.68 21.72
N LYS A 198 -25.37 5.66 20.41
CA LYS A 198 -24.76 4.65 19.53
C LYS A 198 -23.47 5.18 18.93
N VAL A 199 -22.48 4.30 18.81
CA VAL A 199 -21.23 4.56 18.08
C VAL A 199 -21.47 4.40 16.58
N GLY A 200 -21.06 5.37 15.78
CA GLY A 200 -21.14 5.35 14.32
C GLY A 200 -19.75 5.30 13.70
N ALA A 201 -19.54 4.38 12.75
CA ALA A 201 -18.30 4.26 11.98
C ALA A 201 -18.59 3.85 10.54
N VAL A 202 -17.64 4.06 9.64
CA VAL A 202 -17.82 3.79 8.20
C VAL A 202 -16.59 3.15 7.58
N PHE A 203 -16.81 2.38 6.52
CA PHE A 203 -15.76 1.91 5.63
C PHE A 203 -16.21 1.92 4.16
N VAL A 204 -15.27 2.04 3.23
CA VAL A 204 -15.57 2.10 1.80
C VAL A 204 -14.58 1.35 0.93
N THR A 205 -15.00 0.94 -0.26
CA THR A 205 -14.06 0.60 -1.34
C THR A 205 -14.15 1.64 -2.46
N SER A 206 -13.01 2.04 -3.01
CA SER A 206 -12.89 3.01 -4.10
C SER A 206 -12.12 2.43 -5.27
N GLY A 207 -12.39 2.93 -6.48
CA GLY A 207 -11.61 2.58 -7.67
C GLY A 207 -10.18 3.09 -7.56
N GLY A 208 -9.99 4.36 -7.22
CA GLY A 208 -8.65 4.96 -7.13
C GLY A 208 -8.43 5.84 -5.91
N ILE A 209 -7.16 6.12 -5.60
CA ILE A 209 -6.71 7.13 -4.65
C ILE A 209 -7.20 8.47 -5.16
N SER A 210 -7.77 9.27 -4.26
CA SER A 210 -8.35 10.58 -4.61
C SER A 210 -9.51 10.49 -5.61
N ALA A 211 -10.17 9.33 -5.71
CA ALA A 211 -11.37 9.12 -6.52
C ALA A 211 -12.69 9.21 -5.72
N GLY A 212 -12.68 9.89 -4.58
CA GLY A 212 -13.89 10.20 -3.79
C GLY A 212 -14.16 9.31 -2.58
N GLU A 213 -13.19 8.50 -2.14
CA GLU A 213 -13.28 7.70 -0.92
C GLU A 213 -13.55 8.54 0.34
N GLU A 214 -12.82 9.64 0.52
CA GLU A 214 -12.94 10.50 1.69
C GLU A 214 -14.27 11.24 1.69
N LEU A 215 -14.70 11.75 0.52
CA LEU A 215 -15.97 12.44 0.37
C LEU A 215 -17.15 11.50 0.70
N THR A 216 -17.07 10.25 0.24
CA THR A 216 -18.10 9.24 0.51
C THR A 216 -18.16 8.89 2.00
N MET A 217 -17.00 8.68 2.64
CA MET A 217 -16.94 8.44 4.09
C MET A 217 -17.50 9.62 4.89
N VAL A 218 -17.07 10.85 4.60
CA VAL A 218 -17.55 12.06 5.29
C VAL A 218 -19.06 12.24 5.09
N ASN A 219 -19.60 11.95 3.91
CA ASN A 219 -21.04 11.99 3.65
C ASN A 219 -21.82 11.00 4.54
N LEU A 220 -21.34 9.76 4.66
CA LEU A 220 -21.95 8.80 5.58
C LEU A 220 -21.84 9.26 7.04
N LEU A 221 -20.68 9.77 7.45
CA LEU A 221 -20.50 10.31 8.80
C LEU A 221 -21.46 11.47 9.09
N HIS A 222 -21.67 12.37 8.12
CA HIS A 222 -22.68 13.43 8.22
C HIS A 222 -24.08 12.87 8.44
N SER A 223 -24.45 11.80 7.72
CA SER A 223 -25.73 11.13 7.90
C SER A 223 -25.88 10.57 9.31
N LEU A 224 -24.83 9.93 9.86
CA LEU A 224 -24.82 9.41 11.24
C LEU A 224 -24.91 10.54 12.29
N MET A 225 -24.33 11.71 12.02
CA MET A 225 -24.43 12.87 12.91
C MET A 225 -25.84 13.46 13.00
N ILE A 226 -26.67 13.36 11.94
CA ILE A 226 -28.09 13.74 12.03
C ILE A 226 -28.82 12.91 13.09
N PHE A 227 -28.44 11.64 13.23
CA PHE A 227 -28.93 10.75 14.29
C PHE A 227 -28.23 10.93 15.64
N ARG A 228 -27.35 11.95 15.76
CA ARG A 228 -26.59 12.32 16.96
C ARG A 228 -25.63 11.24 17.47
N MET A 229 -25.24 10.30 16.61
CA MET A 229 -24.33 9.22 16.97
C MET A 229 -22.92 9.74 17.30
N ILE A 230 -22.21 8.99 18.14
CA ILE A 230 -20.81 9.26 18.48
C ILE A 230 -19.93 8.72 17.37
N ILE A 231 -19.28 9.61 16.62
CA ILE A 231 -18.50 9.22 15.44
C ILE A 231 -17.09 8.73 15.81
N VAL A 232 -16.72 7.56 15.29
CA VAL A 232 -15.43 6.92 15.48
C VAL A 232 -14.79 6.59 14.13
N GLY A 233 -13.65 7.23 13.86
CA GLY A 233 -12.76 6.86 12.75
C GLY A 233 -11.91 5.62 13.02
N GLY A 234 -11.02 5.29 12.09
CA GLY A 234 -10.04 4.21 12.24
C GLY A 234 -9.03 4.45 13.35
N GLU A 235 -8.24 3.41 13.65
CA GLU A 235 -7.21 3.44 14.70
C GLU A 235 -6.10 4.47 14.40
N ARG A 236 -5.73 4.61 13.13
CA ARG A 236 -4.61 5.45 12.68
C ARG A 236 -5.13 6.78 12.14
N TRP A 237 -4.31 7.82 12.24
CA TRP A 237 -4.60 9.12 11.61
C TRP A 237 -4.78 9.00 10.08
N THR A 238 -4.11 8.03 9.44
CA THR A 238 -4.27 7.67 8.02
C THR A 238 -5.57 6.93 7.69
N SER A 239 -6.49 6.84 8.65
CA SER A 239 -7.84 6.25 8.56
C SER A 239 -8.83 7.07 9.39
N ALA A 240 -8.58 8.38 9.55
CA ALA A 240 -9.32 9.22 10.49
C ALA A 240 -10.83 9.30 10.23
N PHE A 241 -11.26 9.16 8.98
CA PHE A 241 -12.68 9.17 8.60
C PHE A 241 -13.33 7.78 8.57
N GLY A 242 -12.54 6.72 8.75
CA GLY A 242 -12.97 5.34 8.53
C GLY A 242 -11.88 4.53 7.82
N ALA A 243 -12.22 3.32 7.42
CA ALA A 243 -11.33 2.47 6.62
C ALA A 243 -11.71 2.55 5.13
N SER A 244 -10.73 2.71 4.25
CA SER A 244 -10.95 2.59 2.80
C SER A 244 -10.08 1.46 2.23
N ALA A 245 -10.51 0.89 1.11
CA ALA A 245 -9.66 0.07 0.25
C ALA A 245 -9.74 0.53 -1.20
N ILE A 246 -8.58 0.66 -1.85
CA ILE A 246 -8.47 0.99 -3.26
C ILE A 246 -8.32 -0.30 -4.05
N VAL A 247 -9.10 -0.48 -5.11
CA VAL A 247 -9.24 -1.78 -5.79
C VAL A 247 -9.27 -1.72 -7.32
N GLY A 248 -9.26 -0.52 -7.93
CA GLY A 248 -9.36 -0.30 -9.37
C GLY A 248 -8.30 0.65 -9.92
N GLU A 249 -7.13 0.69 -9.28
CA GLU A 249 -5.94 1.35 -9.80
C GLU A 249 -4.67 0.62 -9.35
N GLY A 250 -3.58 0.81 -10.08
CA GLY A 250 -2.27 0.27 -9.70
C GLY A 250 -1.71 0.93 -8.43
N PRO A 251 -1.05 0.17 -7.54
CA PRO A 251 -0.72 -1.26 -7.66
C PRO A 251 -1.76 -2.19 -7.02
N PHE A 252 -2.98 -1.72 -6.74
CA PHE A 252 -3.98 -2.47 -5.96
C PHE A 252 -4.95 -3.29 -6.79
N GLU A 253 -5.08 -3.01 -8.08
CA GLU A 253 -5.71 -3.90 -9.06
C GLU A 253 -4.64 -4.78 -9.75
N PRO A 254 -4.98 -5.96 -10.28
CA PRO A 254 -4.01 -6.77 -11.03
C PRO A 254 -3.45 -6.02 -12.25
N ALA A 255 -2.16 -6.20 -12.52
CA ALA A 255 -1.58 -5.65 -13.73
C ALA A 255 -2.24 -6.25 -14.98
N GLU A 256 -2.88 -5.41 -15.79
CA GLU A 256 -3.26 -5.81 -17.14
C GLU A 256 -2.01 -6.24 -17.93
N ARG A 257 -2.12 -7.31 -18.71
CA ARG A 257 -0.99 -7.91 -19.43
C ARG A 257 -0.32 -6.95 -20.43
N THR A 258 -1.00 -5.90 -20.85
CA THR A 258 -0.67 -5.11 -22.05
C THR A 258 -0.64 -3.60 -21.86
N GLN A 259 -0.68 -3.05 -20.64
CA GLN A 259 -0.55 -1.61 -20.45
C GLN A 259 0.90 -1.13 -20.70
N PRO A 260 1.15 -0.26 -21.71
CA PRO A 260 2.42 0.44 -21.84
C PRO A 260 2.52 1.51 -20.74
N GLY A 261 3.67 1.58 -20.05
CA GLY A 261 3.90 2.63 -19.04
C GLY A 261 3.29 2.34 -17.67
N ARG A 262 3.51 1.14 -17.10
CA ARG A 262 3.13 0.85 -15.71
C ARG A 262 3.81 1.81 -14.74
N ASP A 263 3.03 2.33 -13.79
CA ASP A 263 3.52 3.17 -12.70
C ASP A 263 4.41 2.38 -11.71
N PHE A 264 4.23 1.05 -11.61
CA PHE A 264 4.94 0.20 -10.65
C PHE A 264 5.55 -1.08 -11.28
N PRO A 265 6.55 -1.72 -10.63
CA PRO A 265 7.04 -3.04 -11.00
C PRO A 265 5.99 -4.16 -10.87
N ARG A 266 6.09 -5.23 -11.68
CA ARG A 266 5.14 -6.37 -11.68
C ARG A 266 4.88 -6.98 -10.30
N VAL A 267 5.89 -7.03 -9.44
CA VAL A 267 5.81 -7.64 -8.10
C VAL A 267 4.85 -6.88 -7.18
N CYS A 268 4.56 -5.61 -7.47
CA CYS A 268 3.68 -4.78 -6.63
C CYS A 268 2.19 -5.06 -6.85
N TYR A 269 1.82 -5.68 -7.98
CA TYR A 269 0.42 -5.90 -8.33
C TYR A 269 -0.08 -7.23 -7.77
N PRO A 270 -1.33 -7.29 -7.27
CA PRO A 270 -1.91 -8.54 -6.80
C PRO A 270 -2.07 -9.54 -7.93
N THR A 271 -2.02 -10.82 -7.56
CA THR A 271 -2.31 -11.94 -8.45
C THR A 271 -3.77 -12.34 -8.40
N ASP A 272 -4.41 -12.22 -7.24
CA ASP A 272 -5.85 -12.40 -7.04
C ASP A 272 -6.59 -11.10 -7.36
N PRO A 273 -7.44 -11.06 -8.41
CA PRO A 273 -8.21 -9.87 -8.79
C PRO A 273 -9.17 -9.41 -7.72
N ASP A 274 -9.60 -10.29 -6.84
CA ASP A 274 -10.54 -9.95 -5.80
C ASP A 274 -9.83 -9.57 -4.49
N SER A 275 -8.49 -9.62 -4.43
CA SER A 275 -7.77 -9.38 -3.18
C SER A 275 -7.84 -7.93 -2.72
N ILE A 276 -7.54 -7.71 -1.44
CA ILE A 276 -7.36 -6.37 -0.87
C ILE A 276 -5.95 -6.32 -0.31
N HIS A 277 -5.22 -5.27 -0.64
CA HIS A 277 -3.87 -5.06 -0.15
C HIS A 277 -3.84 -4.96 1.39
N ASP A 278 -2.83 -5.59 2.02
CA ASP A 278 -2.75 -5.73 3.49
C ASP A 278 -2.84 -4.41 4.25
N MET A 279 -2.27 -3.34 3.69
CA MET A 279 -2.41 -1.98 4.25
C MET A 279 -3.87 -1.57 4.51
N PHE A 280 -4.79 -1.88 3.60
CA PHE A 280 -6.22 -1.55 3.77
C PHE A 280 -6.90 -2.52 4.72
N ARG A 281 -6.51 -3.80 4.65
CA ARG A 281 -6.97 -4.85 5.58
C ARG A 281 -6.66 -4.48 7.03
N ASP A 282 -5.44 -4.04 7.31
CA ASP A 282 -5.00 -3.63 8.65
C ASP A 282 -5.77 -2.42 9.17
N LYS A 283 -6.04 -1.42 8.32
CA LYS A 283 -6.87 -0.26 8.68
C LYS A 283 -8.30 -0.67 9.03
N ALA A 284 -8.87 -1.63 8.30
CA ALA A 284 -10.20 -2.16 8.58
C ALA A 284 -10.26 -2.97 9.87
N ILE A 285 -9.26 -3.81 10.15
CA ILE A 285 -9.11 -4.49 11.44
C ILE A 285 -9.04 -3.45 12.57
N GLY A 286 -8.16 -2.45 12.45
CA GLY A 286 -8.02 -1.40 13.47
C GLY A 286 -9.30 -0.58 13.68
N LEU A 287 -10.08 -0.33 12.61
CA LEU A 287 -11.41 0.28 12.74
C LEU A 287 -12.34 -0.58 13.60
N GLY A 288 -12.44 -1.88 13.30
CA GLY A 288 -13.27 -2.82 14.06
C GLY A 288 -12.88 -2.90 15.53
N GLU A 289 -11.58 -3.01 15.83
CA GLU A 289 -11.06 -3.04 17.20
C GLU A 289 -11.41 -1.76 17.97
N ARG A 290 -11.20 -0.60 17.35
CA ARG A 290 -11.44 0.69 17.98
C ARG A 290 -12.93 0.92 18.26
N VAL A 291 -13.80 0.59 17.30
CA VAL A 291 -15.27 0.72 17.47
C VAL A 291 -15.75 -0.19 18.60
N ALA A 292 -15.38 -1.47 18.57
CA ALA A 292 -15.81 -2.44 19.56
C ALA A 292 -15.34 -2.07 20.98
N THR A 293 -14.11 -1.57 21.09
CA THR A 293 -13.55 -1.09 22.35
C THR A 293 -14.33 0.10 22.90
N ILE A 294 -14.50 1.15 22.11
CA ILE A 294 -15.18 2.38 22.56
C ILE A 294 -16.63 2.08 22.93
N ALA A 295 -17.34 1.31 22.11
CA ALA A 295 -18.71 0.93 22.40
C ALA A 295 -18.83 0.12 23.69
N THR A 296 -17.91 -0.81 23.94
CA THR A 296 -17.86 -1.61 25.17
C THR A 296 -17.59 -0.73 26.39
N GLN A 297 -16.68 0.25 26.29
CA GLN A 297 -16.41 1.19 27.37
C GLN A 297 -17.62 2.07 27.69
N LEU A 298 -18.30 2.60 26.66
CA LEU A 298 -19.51 3.41 26.82
C LEU A 298 -20.66 2.61 27.46
N ARG A 299 -20.90 1.39 26.98
CA ARG A 299 -21.92 0.49 27.54
C ARG A 299 -21.70 0.22 29.02
N ARG A 300 -20.45 -0.03 29.43
CA ARG A 300 -20.10 -0.20 30.85
C ARG A 300 -20.36 1.06 31.65
N ALA A 301 -19.91 2.21 31.17
CA ALA A 301 -20.12 3.48 31.85
C ALA A 301 -21.61 3.78 32.06
N TRP A 302 -22.46 3.51 31.06
CA TRP A 302 -23.91 3.69 31.21
C TRP A 302 -24.54 2.67 32.14
N ALA A 303 -24.11 1.41 32.10
CA ALA A 303 -24.58 0.40 33.05
C ALA A 303 -24.21 0.76 34.49
N ASP A 304 -23.02 1.31 34.73
CA ASP A 304 -22.59 1.80 36.04
C ASP A 304 -23.43 2.98 36.52
N LEU A 305 -23.66 3.98 35.64
CA LEU A 305 -24.50 5.14 35.95
C LEU A 305 -25.95 4.73 36.26
N ALA A 306 -26.51 3.77 35.51
CA ALA A 306 -27.86 3.27 35.74
C ALA A 306 -27.99 2.48 37.05
N ARG A 307 -26.92 1.88 37.56
CA ARG A 307 -26.90 1.20 38.87
C ARG A 307 -26.81 2.16 40.06
N GLN A 308 -26.35 3.40 39.83
CA GLN A 308 -26.15 4.40 40.87
C GLN A 308 -27.40 5.26 41.14
N ASN A 309 -28.37 5.26 40.21
CA ASN A 309 -29.66 5.96 40.33
C ASN A 309 -30.78 5.00 40.72
#